data_AF-A0A7D8YFZ8-F1
#
_entry.id   AF-A0A7D8YFZ8-F1
#
_cell.length_a   1.000
_cell.length_b   1.000
_cell.length_c   1.000
_cell.angle_alpha   90.00
_cell.angle_beta   90.00
_cell.angle_gamma   90.00
#
_symmetry.space_group_name_H-M   'P 1'
#
loop_
_entity.id
_entity.type
_entity.pdbx_description
1 polymer ?
#
loop_
_entity_poly.entity_id
_entity_poly.type
_entity_poly.pdbx_seq_one_letter_code
_entity_poly.pdbx_strand_id
1 'polypeptide(L)' 'MWTIVLIILSILLPPLAAFLVVGLSTHFWINLILTLLGWLPGLVHALWLVLGRPGDSKR' A
#
# COMPACT_ATOMS: atom_id res chain seq x y z
N MET A 1 6.53 25.56 -6.57
CA MET A 1 5.27 25.08 -7.22
C MET A 1 5.23 23.56 -7.34
N TRP A 2 6.26 22.90 -7.88
CA TRP A 2 6.30 21.45 -8.10
C TRP A 2 6.27 20.57 -6.82
N THR A 3 6.77 21.08 -5.70
CA THR A 3 6.89 20.33 -4.44
C THR A 3 5.54 19.91 -3.86
N ILE A 4 4.50 20.72 -4.03
CA ILE A 4 3.16 20.45 -3.49
C ILE A 4 2.52 19.27 -4.24
N VAL A 5 2.73 19.20 -5.55
CA VAL A 5 2.25 18.09 -6.39
C VAL A 5 2.90 16.78 -5.96
N LEU A 6 4.20 16.78 -5.69
CA LEU A 6 4.94 15.60 -5.20
C LEU A 6 4.46 15.14 -3.80
N ILE A 7 4.12 16.07 -2.92
CA ILE A 7 3.60 15.75 -1.57
C ILE A 7 2.25 15.04 -1.67
N ILE A 8 1.32 15.57 -2.47
CA ILE A 8 0.00 14.97 -2.67
C ILE A 8 0.15 13.57 -3.30
N LEU A 9 1.02 13.45 -4.30
CA LEU A 9 1.29 12.19 -4.98
C LEU A 9 1.96 11.15 -4.06
N SER A 10 2.80 11.59 -3.11
CA SER A 10 3.45 10.71 -2.13
C SER A 10 2.48 10.12 -1.11
N ILE A 11 1.40 10.83 -0.82
CA ILE A 11 0.36 10.36 0.12
C ILE A 11 -0.59 9.37 -0.58
N LEU A 12 -0.98 9.64 -1.83
CA LEU A 12 -1.88 8.79 -2.61
C LEU A 12 -1.17 7.56 -3.22
N LEU A 13 0.04 7.77 -3.73
CA LEU A 13 0.87 6.80 -4.44
C LEU A 13 2.34 7.04 -4.04
N PRO A 14 2.72 6.66 -2.80
CA PRO A 14 4.10 6.78 -2.32
C PRO A 14 5.15 6.23 -3.30
N PRO A 15 4.88 5.14 -4.05
CA PRO A 15 5.81 4.65 -5.03
C PRO A 15 6.01 5.60 -6.23
N LEU A 16 4.94 6.18 -6.75
CA LEU A 16 5.00 6.99 -7.96
C LEU A 16 5.75 8.31 -7.71
N ALA A 17 5.58 8.89 -6.52
CA ALA A 17 6.32 10.08 -6.09
C ALA A 17 7.82 9.79 -5.89
N ALA A 18 8.16 8.67 -5.26
CA ALA A 18 9.55 8.25 -5.10
C ALA A 18 10.20 7.96 -6.46
N PHE A 19 9.49 7.31 -7.39
CA PHE A 19 9.97 7.06 -8.75
C PHE A 19 10.32 8.36 -9.49
N LEU A 20 9.49 9.40 -9.36
CA LEU A 20 9.71 10.71 -10.00
C LEU A 20 10.86 11.53 -9.37
N VAL A 21 11.24 11.27 -8.11
CA VAL A 21 12.24 12.06 -7.36
C VAL A 21 13.61 11.38 -7.29
N VAL A 22 13.66 10.06 -7.07
CA VAL A 22 14.91 9.30 -6.92
C VAL A 22 15.16 8.29 -8.05
N GLY A 23 14.20 8.12 -8.98
CA GLY A 23 14.29 7.13 -10.06
C GLY A 23 14.02 5.68 -9.60
N LEU A 24 14.37 4.71 -10.45
CA LEU A 24 14.33 3.26 -10.15
C LEU A 24 15.53 2.85 -9.29
N SER A 25 15.57 3.29 -8.04
CA SER A 25 16.59 2.84 -7.09
C SER A 25 16.19 1.54 -6.40
N THR A 26 17.16 0.72 -5.99
CA THR A 26 16.93 -0.50 -5.21
C THR A 26 16.14 -0.22 -3.92
N HIS A 27 16.33 0.96 -3.31
CA HIS A 27 15.56 1.40 -2.14
C HIS A 27 14.06 1.57 -2.42
N PHE A 28 13.71 2.00 -3.64
CA PHE A 28 12.31 2.15 -4.07
C PHE A 28 11.62 0.79 -4.18
N TRP A 29 12.28 -0.19 -4.83
CA TRP A 29 11.76 -1.54 -4.95
C TRP A 29 11.63 -2.25 -3.61
N ILE A 30 12.62 -2.10 -2.73
CA ILE A 30 12.57 -2.69 -1.38
C ILE A 30 11.39 -2.12 -0.59
N ASN A 31 11.17 -0.80 -0.58
CA ASN A 31 10.05 -0.18 0.13
C ASN A 31 8.68 -0.52 -0.49
N LEU A 32 8.59 -0.63 -1.83
CA LEU A 32 7.38 -1.07 -2.53
C LEU A 32 7.01 -2.52 -2.20
N ILE A 33 8.02 -3.41 -2.18
CA ILE A 33 7.82 -4.81 -1.80
C ILE A 33 7.46 -4.88 -0.31
N LEU A 34 8.11 -4.13 0.57
CA LEU A 34 7.78 -4.11 2.01
C LEU A 34 6.35 -3.65 2.27
N THR A 35 5.87 -2.64 1.55
CA THR A 35 4.48 -2.16 1.66
C THR A 35 3.48 -3.19 1.12
N LEU A 36 3.77 -3.83 -0.01
CA LEU A 36 2.94 -4.92 -0.54
C LEU A 36 2.96 -6.17 0.36
N LEU A 37 4.11 -6.50 0.93
CA LEU A 37 4.31 -7.68 1.78
C LEU A 37 3.74 -7.50 3.19
N GLY A 38 3.56 -6.27 3.68
CA GLY A 38 2.81 -5.99 4.91
C GLY A 38 1.30 -5.88 4.66
N TRP A 39 0.91 -5.39 3.48
CA TRP A 39 -0.48 -5.24 3.08
C TRP A 39 -1.16 -6.57 2.78
N LEU A 40 -0.53 -7.47 2.02
CA LEU A 40 -1.07 -8.79 1.68
C LEU A 40 -1.42 -9.67 2.90
N PRO A 41 -0.55 -9.88 3.91
CA PRO A 41 -0.89 -10.65 5.11
C PRO A 41 -1.95 -9.94 5.95
N GLY A 42 -1.96 -8.59 6.00
CA GLY A 42 -3.03 -7.83 6.65
C GLY A 42 -4.39 -8.00 5.97
N LEU A 43 -4.41 -8.01 4.63
CA LEU A 43 -5.60 -8.27 3.83
C LEU A 43 -6.10 -9.70 4.02
N VAL A 44 -5.21 -10.69 3.97
CA VAL A 44 -5.57 -12.10 4.21
C VAL A 44 -6.08 -12.30 5.64
N HIS A 45 -5.45 -11.68 6.64
CA HIS A 45 -5.91 -11.74 8.03
C HIS A 45 -7.29 -11.11 8.21
N ALA A 46 -7.54 -9.94 7.60
CA ALA A 46 -8.85 -9.30 7.62
C ALA A 46 -9.92 -10.13 6.90
N LEU A 47 -9.60 -10.70 5.74
CA LEU A 47 -10.49 -11.61 5.01
C LEU A 47 -10.77 -12.87 5.83
N TRP A 48 -9.78 -13.44 6.50
CA TRP A 48 -9.98 -14.59 7.39
C TRP A 48 -10.81 -14.22 8.62
N LEU A 49 -10.67 -13.02 9.19
CA LEU A 49 -11.52 -12.55 10.28
C LEU A 49 -12.98 -12.34 9.84
N VAL A 50 -13.20 -11.85 8.62
CA VAL A 50 -14.53 -11.59 8.06
C VAL A 50 -15.19 -12.89 7.60
N LEU A 51 -14.47 -13.73 6.85
CA LEU A 51 -14.97 -14.99 6.27
C LEU A 51 -14.96 -16.14 7.29
N GLY A 52 -14.01 -16.12 8.22
CA GLY A 52 -13.89 -17.09 9.31
C GLY A 52 -14.88 -16.84 10.45
N ARG A 53 -15.73 -15.81 10.35
CA ARG A 53 -17.00 -15.75 11.10
C ARG A 53 -18.04 -16.58 10.32
N PRO A 54 -18.35 -17.82 10.74
CA PRO A 54 -19.45 -18.56 10.17
C PRO A 54 -20.73 -18.01 10.80
N GLY A 55 -21.28 -16.94 10.21
CA GLY A 55 -22.57 -16.40 10.62
C GLY A 55 -22.69 -14.89 10.56
N ASP A 56 -22.85 -14.34 9.35
CA ASP A 56 -23.81 -13.25 9.16
C ASP A 56 -24.55 -13.39 7.84
N SER A 57 -25.27 -14.52 7.75
CA SER A 57 -26.47 -14.64 6.93
C SER A 57 -27.67 -14.49 7.88
N LYS A 58 -27.83 -13.37 8.59
CA LYS A 58 -29.15 -12.98 9.11
C LYS A 58 -29.27 -11.47 9.37
N ARG A 59 -29.92 -10.83 8.39
CA ARG A 59 -30.83 -9.66 8.46
C ARG A 59 -30.20 -8.28 8.34
#